data_AF-A0A1B8H7D0-F1
#
_entry.id   AF-A0A1B8H7D0-F1
#
_cell.length_a   1.000
_cell.length_b   1.000
_cell.length_c   1.000
_cell.angle_alpha   90.00
_cell.angle_beta   90.00
_cell.angle_gamma   90.00
#
_symmetry.space_group_name_H-M   'P 1'
#
loop_
_entity.id
_entity.type
_entity.pdbx_description
1 polymer ?
#
loop_
_entity_poly.entity_id
_entity_poly.type
_entity_poly.pdbx_seq_one_letter_code
_entity_poly.pdbx_strand_id
1 'polypeptide(L)'
;MSEQNYTVNTPYGLTTPSIQALVAAGRAQQPALLKVGIFVSPGFMPMDINGAQSVFTIAGAEIHLIWKHKELVEGYIGWPTMPTMTFEECPDDLDVLVVGMVPPEVIEDPAVIGFFADKGRKAKYVIGTCYGSLMLGTAGLLEGKRATSNSNVVPMLPDVGATPVSGSEVVIDGNIYTSGPATGSFDASLRVLQALRGEELAALVELAIEYDPRPPFGTGSPELAGAEMTGIAQSMTAPLNQLYHAAAKRGYAGYQALQTGR
;
A
#
# COMPACT_ATOMS: atom_id res chain seq x y z
N MET A 1 -40.32 -13.35 -16.23
CA MET A 1 -39.05 -12.82 -16.77
C MET A 1 -38.21 -12.34 -15.60
N SER A 2 -37.07 -12.88 -15.20
CA SER A 2 -36.31 -14.12 -15.39
C SER A 2 -35.13 -13.95 -14.41
N GLU A 3 -34.80 -14.97 -13.64
CA GLU A 3 -33.79 -15.04 -12.55
C GLU A 3 -32.32 -14.83 -12.97
N GLN A 4 -32.04 -13.98 -13.95
CA GLN A 4 -30.67 -13.75 -14.42
C GLN A 4 -30.38 -12.25 -14.40
N ASN A 5 -29.40 -11.86 -13.57
CA ASN A 5 -28.61 -10.60 -13.57
C ASN A 5 -28.40 -9.93 -12.20
N TYR A 6 -28.33 -10.72 -11.11
CA TYR A 6 -27.83 -10.28 -9.79
C TYR A 6 -26.64 -11.11 -9.30
N THR A 7 -25.66 -11.38 -10.14
CA THR A 7 -24.38 -11.96 -9.68
C THR A 7 -23.40 -10.83 -9.38
N VAL A 8 -23.28 -10.49 -8.10
CA VAL A 8 -22.01 -10.02 -7.54
C VAL A 8 -21.26 -11.30 -7.17
N ASN A 9 -20.18 -11.62 -7.87
CA ASN A 9 -19.32 -12.74 -7.50
C ASN A 9 -18.47 -12.36 -6.29
N THR A 10 -19.07 -12.27 -5.11
CA THR A 10 -18.36 -12.30 -3.82
C THR A 10 -19.15 -13.19 -2.84
N PRO A 11 -18.49 -13.97 -1.94
CA PRO A 11 -19.16 -14.94 -1.07
C PRO A 11 -20.08 -14.36 0.03
N TYR A 12 -20.24 -13.04 0.13
CA TYR A 12 -20.96 -12.37 1.20
C TYR A 12 -21.98 -11.37 0.64
N GLY A 13 -23.26 -11.60 0.95
CA GLY A 13 -24.42 -11.07 0.23
C GLY A 13 -24.84 -9.62 0.51
N LEU A 14 -25.71 -9.11 -0.36
CA LEU A 14 -26.40 -7.82 -0.28
C LEU A 14 -27.62 -7.93 0.64
N THR A 15 -27.69 -7.22 1.78
CA THR A 15 -28.80 -7.43 2.75
C THR A 15 -29.49 -6.20 3.35
N THR A 16 -29.18 -4.95 2.99
CA THR A 16 -29.79 -3.78 3.67
C THR A 16 -30.62 -2.84 2.77
N PRO A 17 -31.73 -2.26 3.28
CA PRO A 17 -32.54 -1.26 2.55
C PRO A 17 -31.79 0.00 2.11
N SER A 18 -30.74 0.39 2.84
CA SER A 18 -29.89 1.54 2.48
C SER A 18 -29.08 1.27 1.20
N ILE A 19 -28.57 0.04 1.03
CA ILE A 19 -27.92 -0.42 -0.20
C ILE A 19 -28.91 -0.38 -1.38
N GLN A 20 -30.18 -0.75 -1.13
CA GLN A 20 -31.23 -0.73 -2.16
C GLN A 20 -31.58 0.70 -2.61
N ALA A 21 -31.63 1.66 -1.68
CA ALA A 21 -31.90 3.07 -1.99
C ALA A 21 -30.76 3.73 -2.80
N LEU A 22 -29.51 3.39 -2.47
CA LEU A 22 -28.31 3.89 -3.15
C LEU A 22 -28.22 3.33 -4.60
N VAL A 23 -28.63 2.07 -4.80
CA VAL A 23 -28.78 1.45 -6.13
C VAL A 23 -29.92 2.09 -6.95
N ALA A 24 -31.03 2.44 -6.29
CA ALA A 24 -32.19 3.07 -6.93
C ALA A 24 -31.94 4.54 -7.34
N ALA A 25 -30.99 5.23 -6.69
CA ALA A 25 -30.58 6.60 -7.03
C ALA A 25 -29.82 6.71 -8.37
N GLY A 26 -29.65 5.60 -9.08
CA GLY A 26 -29.11 5.56 -10.42
C GLY A 26 -27.63 5.25 -10.40
N ARG A 27 -27.30 4.00 -10.78
CA ARG A 27 -26.00 3.64 -11.34
C ARG A 27 -25.56 4.73 -12.33
N ALA A 28 -24.73 5.67 -11.91
CA ALA A 28 -23.64 6.07 -12.76
C ALA A 28 -22.95 4.76 -13.15
N GLN A 29 -22.98 4.42 -14.44
CA GLN A 29 -22.40 3.21 -15.02
C GLN A 29 -21.21 2.75 -14.17
N GLN A 30 -21.29 1.61 -13.48
CA GLN A 30 -20.11 1.12 -12.77
C GLN A 30 -19.04 0.91 -13.85
N PRO A 31 -17.92 1.65 -13.82
CA PRO A 31 -16.81 1.36 -14.70
C PRO A 31 -16.31 -0.05 -14.41
N ALA A 32 -15.46 -0.60 -15.29
CA ALA A 32 -14.77 -1.87 -15.05
C ALA A 32 -14.26 -2.01 -13.61
N LEU A 33 -14.20 -3.25 -13.09
CA LEU A 33 -13.71 -3.53 -11.74
C LEU A 33 -12.35 -2.85 -11.52
N LEU A 34 -12.15 -2.28 -10.33
CA LEU A 34 -10.85 -1.71 -9.97
C LEU A 34 -9.79 -2.80 -10.05
N LYS A 35 -8.69 -2.54 -10.75
CA LYS A 35 -7.52 -3.43 -10.77
C LYS A 35 -6.52 -3.00 -9.72
N VAL A 36 -6.32 -3.81 -8.69
CA VAL A 36 -5.45 -3.49 -7.55
C VAL A 36 -4.30 -4.48 -7.51
N GLY A 37 -3.09 -3.98 -7.74
CA GLY A 37 -1.85 -4.73 -7.59
C GLY A 37 -1.29 -4.56 -6.19
N ILE A 38 -1.09 -5.65 -5.45
CA ILE A 38 -0.49 -5.66 -4.12
C ILE A 38 0.83 -6.44 -4.18
N PHE A 39 1.93 -5.78 -3.85
CA PHE A 39 3.26 -6.36 -3.93
C PHE A 39 3.54 -7.29 -2.73
N VAL A 40 3.93 -8.55 -3.01
CA VAL A 40 4.11 -9.61 -1.99
C VAL A 40 5.45 -10.35 -2.17
N SER A 41 6.58 -9.69 -1.89
CA SER A 41 7.90 -10.33 -1.94
C SER A 41 8.12 -11.34 -0.81
N PRO A 42 9.05 -12.30 -0.92
CA PRO A 42 9.59 -12.97 0.26
C PRO A 42 9.95 -11.95 1.36
N GLY A 43 9.52 -12.21 2.59
CA GLY A 43 9.72 -11.35 3.74
C GLY A 43 8.88 -10.07 3.81
N PHE A 44 7.88 -9.88 2.94
CA PHE A 44 6.97 -8.72 3.02
C PHE A 44 6.20 -8.71 4.35
N MET A 45 5.84 -7.53 4.86
CA MET A 45 5.05 -7.38 6.09
C MET A 45 3.54 -7.43 5.78
N PRO A 46 2.80 -8.49 6.17
CA PRO A 46 1.38 -8.61 5.84
C PRO A 46 0.53 -7.49 6.42
N MET A 47 0.86 -7.06 7.63
CA MET A 47 0.17 -5.98 8.33
C MET A 47 0.14 -4.66 7.52
N ASP A 48 1.14 -4.41 6.67
CA ASP A 48 1.23 -3.16 5.90
C ASP A 48 0.40 -3.18 4.60
N ILE A 49 -0.09 -4.36 4.18
CA ILE A 49 -0.93 -4.51 2.97
C ILE A 49 -2.37 -4.92 3.28
N ASN A 50 -2.64 -5.45 4.48
CA ASN A 50 -3.94 -6.01 4.83
C ASN A 50 -5.08 -4.98 4.72
N GLY A 51 -4.82 -3.71 5.04
CA GLY A 51 -5.82 -2.65 4.86
C GLY A 51 -6.22 -2.46 3.41
N ALA A 52 -5.24 -2.46 2.48
CA ALA A 52 -5.53 -2.40 1.06
C ALA A 52 -6.27 -3.64 0.56
N GLN A 53 -5.79 -4.82 0.93
CA GLN A 53 -6.45 -6.07 0.55
C GLN A 53 -7.91 -6.08 1.03
N SER A 54 -8.16 -5.68 2.27
CA SER A 54 -9.51 -5.68 2.87
C SER A 54 -10.42 -4.63 2.22
N VAL A 55 -9.99 -3.36 2.21
CA VAL A 55 -10.79 -2.23 1.69
C VAL A 55 -11.17 -2.47 0.23
N PHE A 56 -10.21 -2.84 -0.62
CA PHE A 56 -10.48 -3.02 -2.03
C PHE A 56 -11.26 -4.31 -2.34
N THR A 57 -11.09 -5.39 -1.55
CA THR A 57 -11.93 -6.59 -1.69
C THR A 57 -13.39 -6.30 -1.36
N ILE A 58 -13.66 -5.56 -0.28
CA ILE A 58 -15.03 -5.16 0.09
C ILE A 58 -15.63 -4.20 -0.94
N ALA A 59 -14.80 -3.37 -1.57
CA ALA A 59 -15.21 -2.54 -2.71
C ALA A 59 -15.42 -3.32 -4.03
N GLY A 60 -15.20 -4.64 -4.05
CA GLY A 60 -15.38 -5.50 -5.21
C GLY A 60 -14.28 -5.38 -6.27
N ALA A 61 -13.06 -4.98 -5.88
CA ALA A 61 -11.93 -4.88 -6.80
C ALA A 61 -11.40 -6.26 -7.24
N GLU A 62 -10.77 -6.29 -8.41
CA GLU A 62 -9.89 -7.39 -8.83
C GLU A 62 -8.53 -7.23 -8.15
N ILE A 63 -8.19 -8.17 -7.26
CA ILE A 63 -6.94 -8.15 -6.51
C ILE A 63 -5.90 -9.04 -7.18
N HIS A 64 -4.73 -8.47 -7.46
CA HIS A 64 -3.57 -9.20 -7.94
C HIS A 64 -2.44 -9.13 -6.91
N LEU A 65 -1.98 -10.29 -6.45
CA LEU A 65 -0.78 -10.42 -5.63
C LEU A 65 0.43 -10.54 -6.57
N ILE A 66 1.29 -9.52 -6.58
CA ILE A 66 2.35 -9.36 -7.57
C ILE A 66 3.70 -9.73 -6.97
N TRP A 67 4.39 -10.65 -7.65
CA TRP A 67 5.79 -10.98 -7.38
C TRP A 67 6.51 -11.42 -8.67
N LYS A 68 7.77 -11.87 -8.58
CA LYS A 68 8.55 -12.33 -9.73
C LYS A 68 8.04 -13.66 -10.32
N HIS A 69 7.41 -14.47 -9.48
CA HIS A 69 7.01 -15.83 -9.81
C HIS A 69 5.78 -16.20 -8.95
N LYS A 70 5.07 -17.29 -9.31
CA LYS A 70 3.77 -17.67 -8.70
C LYS A 70 3.86 -18.80 -7.67
N GLU A 71 5.05 -19.34 -7.44
CA GLU A 71 5.29 -20.26 -6.34
C GLU A 71 5.11 -19.56 -4.99
N LEU A 72 4.87 -20.37 -3.96
CA LEU A 72 4.69 -19.91 -2.59
C LEU A 72 5.87 -19.03 -2.16
N VAL A 73 5.54 -17.85 -1.68
CA VAL A 73 6.45 -16.98 -0.94
C VAL A 73 6.00 -16.94 0.51
N GLU A 74 6.95 -16.80 1.41
CA GLU A 74 6.65 -16.54 2.80
C GLU A 74 6.81 -15.03 3.04
N GLY A 75 5.76 -14.38 3.52
CA GLY A 75 5.88 -13.05 4.12
C GLY A 75 6.67 -13.10 5.42
N TYR A 76 6.55 -12.08 6.25
CA TYR A 76 7.21 -12.08 7.55
C TYR A 76 6.71 -13.26 8.40
N ILE A 77 7.66 -14.10 8.85
CA ILE A 77 7.54 -15.32 9.68
C ILE A 77 6.14 -15.94 9.75
N GLY A 78 5.95 -17.08 9.07
CA GLY A 78 4.73 -17.89 9.19
C GLY A 78 3.55 -17.39 8.36
N TRP A 79 3.79 -16.54 7.36
CA TRP A 79 2.75 -16.01 6.48
C TRP A 79 2.90 -16.51 5.03
N PRO A 80 2.46 -17.75 4.72
CA PRO A 80 2.51 -18.26 3.35
C PRO A 80 1.57 -17.46 2.45
N THR A 81 2.04 -17.09 1.26
CA THR A 81 1.27 -16.34 0.26
C THR A 81 1.59 -16.87 -1.13
N MET A 82 0.56 -17.02 -1.96
CA MET A 82 0.70 -17.41 -3.37
C MET A 82 0.53 -16.16 -4.24
N PRO A 83 1.58 -15.66 -4.90
CA PRO A 83 1.43 -14.59 -5.88
C PRO A 83 0.53 -15.05 -7.02
N THR A 84 -0.32 -14.16 -7.53
CA THR A 84 -1.29 -14.46 -8.59
C THR A 84 -0.87 -13.87 -9.93
N MET A 85 0.15 -13.02 -9.96
CA MET A 85 0.58 -12.27 -11.15
C MET A 85 2.10 -12.02 -11.10
N THR A 86 2.78 -12.24 -12.23
CA THR A 86 4.21 -11.88 -12.37
C THR A 86 4.40 -10.43 -12.80
N PHE A 87 5.64 -9.93 -12.78
CA PHE A 87 5.96 -8.59 -13.28
C PHE A 87 5.65 -8.43 -14.77
N GLU A 88 5.87 -9.48 -15.57
CA GLU A 88 5.65 -9.52 -17.01
C GLU A 88 4.16 -9.56 -17.36
N GLU A 89 3.35 -10.24 -16.54
CA GLU A 89 1.90 -10.34 -16.72
C GLU A 89 1.16 -9.08 -16.23
N CYS A 90 1.81 -8.26 -15.41
CA CYS A 90 1.19 -7.09 -14.79
C CYS A 90 0.79 -6.05 -15.84
N PRO A 91 -0.49 -5.63 -15.90
CA PRO A 91 -0.94 -4.68 -16.90
C PRO A 91 -0.43 -3.26 -16.62
N ASP A 92 -0.45 -2.41 -17.64
CA ASP A 92 -0.07 -0.99 -17.51
C ASP A 92 -1.17 -0.12 -16.88
N ASP A 93 -2.41 -0.63 -16.80
CA ASP A 93 -3.60 0.13 -16.42
C ASP A 93 -4.14 -0.18 -15.01
N LEU A 94 -3.25 -0.49 -14.05
CA LEU A 94 -3.64 -0.66 -12.65
C LEU A 94 -4.32 0.62 -12.12
N ASP A 95 -5.45 0.45 -11.44
CA ASP A 95 -6.07 1.56 -10.71
C ASP A 95 -5.28 1.88 -9.44
N VAL A 96 -4.76 0.86 -8.76
CA VAL A 96 -3.97 1.04 -7.54
C VAL A 96 -2.78 0.06 -7.53
N LEU A 97 -1.58 0.57 -7.25
CA LEU A 97 -0.41 -0.23 -6.92
C LEU A 97 -0.04 -0.02 -5.45
N VAL A 98 0.10 -1.11 -4.68
CA VAL A 98 0.30 -1.08 -3.23
C VAL A 98 1.60 -1.79 -2.85
N VAL A 99 2.38 -1.17 -1.96
CA VAL A 99 3.56 -1.79 -1.37
C VAL A 99 3.67 -1.45 0.13
N GLY A 100 3.90 -2.48 0.94
CA GLY A 100 4.21 -2.36 2.36
C GLY A 100 5.72 -2.49 2.62
N MET A 101 6.13 -2.81 3.85
CA MET A 101 7.52 -3.18 4.11
C MET A 101 7.90 -4.45 3.33
N VAL A 102 9.06 -4.40 2.66
CA VAL A 102 9.75 -5.53 2.03
C VAL A 102 11.21 -5.51 2.46
N PRO A 103 11.94 -6.65 2.47
CA PRO A 103 13.32 -6.69 2.97
C PRO A 103 14.28 -5.71 2.28
N PRO A 104 15.38 -5.30 2.96
CA PRO A 104 16.37 -4.37 2.39
C PRO A 104 16.90 -4.80 1.01
N GLU A 105 17.18 -6.08 0.82
CA GLU A 105 17.65 -6.63 -0.46
C GLU A 105 16.62 -6.51 -1.60
N VAL A 106 15.33 -6.41 -1.26
CA VAL A 106 14.24 -6.24 -2.25
C VAL A 106 14.15 -4.78 -2.72
N ILE A 107 14.36 -3.81 -1.83
CA ILE A 107 14.29 -2.38 -2.22
C ILE A 107 15.48 -1.91 -3.07
N GLU A 108 16.56 -2.69 -3.11
CA GLU A 108 17.73 -2.46 -3.96
C GLU A 108 17.83 -3.42 -5.16
N ASP A 109 16.84 -4.31 -5.33
CA ASP A 109 16.80 -5.26 -6.43
C ASP A 109 16.49 -4.54 -7.76
N PRO A 110 17.37 -4.61 -8.78
CA PRO A 110 17.18 -3.88 -10.03
C PRO A 110 15.88 -4.23 -10.77
N ALA A 111 15.42 -5.49 -10.69
CA ALA A 111 14.18 -5.90 -11.35
C ALA A 111 12.95 -5.32 -10.65
N VAL A 112 12.99 -5.23 -9.31
CA VAL A 112 11.92 -4.62 -8.51
C VAL A 112 11.88 -3.12 -8.70
N ILE A 113 13.04 -2.45 -8.67
CA ILE A 113 13.16 -1.02 -8.96
C ILE A 113 12.61 -0.72 -10.35
N GLY A 114 13.01 -1.51 -11.37
CA GLY A 114 12.51 -1.37 -12.73
C GLY A 114 10.99 -1.53 -12.84
N PHE A 115 10.43 -2.52 -12.13
CA PHE A 115 8.98 -2.75 -12.07
C PHE A 115 8.24 -1.54 -11.48
N PHE A 116 8.65 -1.02 -10.32
CA PHE A 116 7.99 0.14 -9.72
C PHE A 116 8.21 1.42 -10.52
N ALA A 117 9.39 1.63 -11.09
CA ALA A 117 9.67 2.79 -11.94
C ALA A 117 8.81 2.80 -13.21
N ASP A 118 8.45 1.62 -13.74
CA ASP A 118 7.52 1.51 -14.87
C ASP A 118 6.06 1.55 -14.43
N LYS A 119 5.61 0.55 -13.67
CA LYS A 119 4.20 0.35 -13.31
C LYS A 119 3.69 1.41 -12.34
N GLY A 120 4.52 1.85 -11.40
CA GLY A 120 4.14 2.90 -10.44
C GLY A 120 3.89 4.25 -11.11
N ARG A 121 4.56 4.57 -12.22
CA ARG A 121 4.30 5.80 -12.98
C ARG A 121 3.01 5.74 -13.80
N LYS A 122 2.58 4.54 -14.17
CA LYS A 122 1.39 4.30 -15.01
C LYS A 122 0.12 4.04 -14.19
N ALA A 123 0.26 3.51 -12.98
CA ALA A 123 -0.85 3.26 -12.08
C ALA A 123 -1.59 4.56 -11.74
N LYS A 124 -2.93 4.52 -11.66
CA LYS A 124 -3.72 5.72 -11.35
C LYS A 124 -3.43 6.24 -9.95
N TYR A 125 -3.24 5.34 -8.98
CA TYR A 125 -2.82 5.65 -7.61
C TYR A 125 -1.75 4.68 -7.13
N VAL A 126 -0.87 5.16 -6.25
CA VAL A 126 0.18 4.35 -5.63
C VAL A 126 0.12 4.52 -4.11
N ILE A 127 0.11 3.41 -3.38
CA ILE A 127 0.11 3.37 -1.91
C ILE A 127 1.45 2.80 -1.42
N GLY A 128 2.14 3.55 -0.56
CA GLY A 128 3.35 3.12 0.13
C GLY A 128 3.15 3.18 1.65
N THR A 129 2.87 2.04 2.27
CA THR A 129 2.66 1.94 3.73
C THR A 129 3.98 1.59 4.41
N CYS A 130 4.26 2.21 5.56
CA CYS A 130 5.43 1.86 6.38
C CYS A 130 6.71 1.99 5.53
N TYR A 131 7.63 1.01 5.59
CA TYR A 131 8.87 1.00 4.80
C TYR A 131 8.61 0.91 3.28
N GLY A 132 7.37 0.64 2.83
CA GLY A 132 7.00 0.66 1.41
C GLY A 132 7.25 2.01 0.73
N SER A 133 7.22 3.10 1.50
CA SER A 133 7.66 4.42 1.03
C SER A 133 9.13 4.44 0.56
N LEU A 134 10.04 3.66 1.17
CA LEU A 134 11.41 3.53 0.65
C LEU A 134 11.43 2.81 -0.69
N MET A 135 10.62 1.78 -0.90
CA MET A 135 10.51 1.12 -2.22
C MET A 135 10.03 2.10 -3.29
N LEU A 136 9.03 2.94 -2.97
CA LEU A 136 8.59 3.99 -3.90
C LEU A 136 9.72 5.00 -4.17
N GLY A 137 10.46 5.39 -3.13
CA GLY A 137 11.60 6.30 -3.24
C GLY A 137 12.76 5.73 -4.06
N THR A 138 13.17 4.49 -3.84
CA THR A 138 14.26 3.86 -4.62
C THR A 138 13.89 3.66 -6.08
N ALA A 139 12.60 3.59 -6.41
CA ALA A 139 12.10 3.60 -7.79
C ALA A 139 11.89 5.01 -8.38
N GLY A 140 12.27 6.07 -7.66
CA GLY A 140 12.17 7.47 -8.09
C GLY A 140 10.75 8.04 -8.12
N LEU A 141 9.77 7.35 -7.54
CA LEU A 141 8.38 7.83 -7.52
C LEU A 141 8.18 8.99 -6.53
N LEU A 142 9.08 9.15 -5.55
CA LEU A 142 8.98 10.19 -4.52
C LEU A 142 9.88 11.42 -4.77
N GLU A 143 10.52 11.53 -5.95
CA GLU A 143 11.39 12.66 -6.26
C GLU A 143 10.63 14.00 -6.22
N GLY A 144 11.01 14.88 -5.30
CA GLY A 144 10.35 16.18 -5.09
C GLY A 144 8.95 16.07 -4.46
N LYS A 145 8.57 14.89 -3.96
CA LYS A 145 7.26 14.63 -3.34
C LYS A 145 7.33 14.66 -1.84
N ARG A 146 6.23 15.06 -1.20
CA ARG A 146 6.03 14.89 0.24
C ARG A 146 5.65 13.44 0.53
N ALA A 147 6.26 12.84 1.54
CA ALA A 147 5.94 11.48 1.97
C ALA A 147 6.12 11.30 3.48
N THR A 148 5.36 10.37 4.05
CA THR A 148 5.61 9.82 5.39
C THR A 148 5.95 8.32 5.32
N SER A 149 6.23 7.73 6.47
CA SER A 149 6.61 6.34 6.64
C SER A 149 6.44 5.88 8.10
N ASN A 150 7.01 4.72 8.44
CA ASN A 150 7.37 4.40 9.81
C ASN A 150 8.29 5.50 10.41
N SER A 151 8.16 5.80 11.70
CA SER A 151 8.95 6.84 12.37
C SER A 151 10.46 6.64 12.28
N ASN A 152 10.94 5.39 12.19
CA ASN A 152 12.35 5.08 12.02
C ASN A 152 12.85 5.36 10.59
N VAL A 153 11.94 5.45 9.63
CA VAL A 153 12.23 5.55 8.19
C VAL A 153 12.01 6.96 7.67
N VAL A 154 11.12 7.75 8.27
CA VAL A 154 10.92 9.16 7.91
C VAL A 154 12.26 9.93 7.76
N PRO A 155 13.27 9.76 8.64
CA PRO A 155 14.57 10.41 8.48
C PRO A 155 15.39 9.97 7.25
N MET A 156 15.05 8.83 6.64
CA MET A 156 15.74 8.27 5.45
C MET A 156 15.12 8.73 4.14
N LEU A 157 13.89 9.26 4.15
CA LEU A 157 13.17 9.71 2.95
C LEU A 157 13.95 10.75 2.11
N PRO A 158 14.71 11.70 2.70
CA PRO A 158 15.55 12.62 1.91
C PRO A 158 16.60 11.92 1.03
N ASP A 159 17.11 10.76 1.45
CA ASP A 159 18.13 10.02 0.69
C ASP A 159 17.58 9.42 -0.62
N VAL A 160 16.26 9.39 -0.77
CA VAL A 160 15.54 8.90 -1.95
C VAL A 160 14.69 10.01 -2.62
N GLY A 161 15.09 11.26 -2.40
CA GLY A 161 14.53 12.44 -3.09
C GLY A 161 13.20 12.96 -2.55
N ALA A 162 12.70 12.41 -1.44
CA ALA A 162 11.42 12.80 -0.85
C ALA A 162 11.57 13.88 0.23
N THR A 163 10.56 14.74 0.37
CA THR A 163 10.43 15.67 1.49
C THR A 163 9.70 14.96 2.64
N PRO A 164 10.37 14.72 3.80
CA PRO A 164 9.78 13.97 4.88
C PRO A 164 8.69 14.76 5.59
N VAL A 165 7.58 14.07 5.90
CA VAL A 165 6.52 14.55 6.78
C VAL A 165 6.50 13.63 8.00
N SER A 166 6.60 14.20 9.20
CA SER A 166 6.54 13.43 10.44
C SER A 166 5.11 13.02 10.79
N GLY A 167 4.98 11.97 11.61
CA GLY A 167 3.69 11.41 12.01
C GLY A 167 3.31 10.19 11.17
N SER A 168 2.27 9.47 11.58
CA SER A 168 1.79 8.23 10.93
C SER A 168 0.56 8.43 10.06
N GLU A 169 0.02 9.65 9.99
CA GLU A 169 -1.14 9.99 9.17
C GLU A 169 -0.86 9.83 7.68
N VAL A 170 -1.92 9.67 6.88
CA VAL A 170 -1.79 9.57 5.42
C VAL A 170 -1.31 10.90 4.84
N VAL A 171 -0.19 10.86 4.13
CA VAL A 171 0.32 11.98 3.33
C VAL A 171 -0.02 11.73 1.87
N ILE A 172 -0.72 12.69 1.28
CA ILE A 172 -1.18 12.66 -0.11
C ILE A 172 -0.40 13.72 -0.91
N ASP A 173 0.31 13.29 -1.95
CA ASP A 173 0.96 14.18 -2.91
C ASP A 173 0.67 13.71 -4.35
N GLY A 174 -0.31 14.35 -4.97
CA GLY A 174 -0.82 13.94 -6.28
C GLY A 174 -1.51 12.58 -6.21
N ASN A 175 -1.00 11.61 -6.96
CA ASN A 175 -1.52 10.24 -6.98
C ASN A 175 -0.80 9.27 -6.01
N ILE A 176 0.14 9.77 -5.21
CA ILE A 176 0.91 8.95 -4.26
C ILE A 176 0.40 9.19 -2.84
N TYR A 177 0.10 8.09 -2.17
CA TYR A 177 -0.43 8.02 -0.82
C TYR A 177 0.56 7.25 0.03
N THR A 178 1.14 7.90 1.04
CA THR A 178 2.06 7.26 1.98
C THR A 178 1.52 7.33 3.39
N SER A 179 1.79 6.32 4.21
CA SER A 179 1.25 6.24 5.56
C SER A 179 2.18 5.47 6.51
N GLY A 180 1.91 5.59 7.81
CA GLY A 180 2.59 4.79 8.85
C GLY A 180 2.22 3.29 8.81
N PRO A 181 2.80 2.48 9.70
CA PRO A 181 2.51 1.04 9.80
C PRO A 181 1.05 0.73 10.18
N ALA A 182 0.66 -0.53 10.00
CA ALA A 182 -0.59 -1.09 10.50
C ALA A 182 -1.85 -0.39 9.97
N THR A 183 -2.52 0.40 10.79
CA THR A 183 -3.77 1.10 10.46
C THR A 183 -3.60 2.05 9.27
N GLY A 184 -2.38 2.56 9.05
CA GLY A 184 -2.07 3.39 7.90
C GLY A 184 -2.38 2.74 6.54
N SER A 185 -2.37 1.42 6.44
CA SER A 185 -2.77 0.71 5.21
C SER A 185 -4.28 0.82 4.96
N PHE A 186 -5.11 0.85 6.01
CA PHE A 186 -6.55 1.04 5.92
C PHE A 186 -6.86 2.50 5.58
N ASP A 187 -6.26 3.44 6.31
CA ASP A 187 -6.45 4.87 6.10
C ASP A 187 -6.11 5.27 4.65
N ALA A 188 -4.93 4.87 4.15
CA ALA A 188 -4.52 5.20 2.79
C ALA A 188 -5.45 4.59 1.74
N SER A 189 -5.92 3.36 1.96
CA SER A 189 -6.79 2.66 1.02
C SER A 189 -8.20 3.25 0.99
N LEU A 190 -8.75 3.65 2.13
CA LEU A 190 -10.03 4.36 2.22
C LEU A 190 -9.95 5.72 1.51
N ARG A 191 -8.84 6.44 1.67
CA ARG A 191 -8.60 7.73 0.98
C ARG A 191 -8.45 7.56 -0.54
N VAL A 192 -7.76 6.52 -1.00
CA VAL A 192 -7.66 6.18 -2.43
C VAL A 192 -9.03 5.75 -2.98
N LEU A 193 -9.79 4.96 -2.23
CA LEU A 193 -11.15 4.58 -2.62
C LEU A 193 -12.08 5.79 -2.72
N GLN A 194 -11.98 6.74 -1.78
CA GLN A 194 -12.68 8.03 -1.83
C GLN A 194 -12.35 8.78 -3.12
N ALA A 195 -11.07 8.84 -3.51
CA ALA A 195 -10.64 9.49 -4.74
C ALA A 195 -11.16 8.77 -6.01
N LEU A 196 -11.23 7.43 -5.99
CA LEU A 196 -11.63 6.61 -7.13
C LEU A 196 -13.14 6.49 -7.34
N ARG A 197 -13.92 6.51 -6.25
CA ARG A 197 -15.35 6.12 -6.25
C ARG A 197 -16.24 7.04 -5.41
N GLY A 198 -15.68 8.09 -4.82
CA GLY A 198 -16.42 9.05 -4.01
C GLY A 198 -16.51 8.67 -2.53
N GLU A 199 -16.84 9.66 -1.72
CA GLU A 199 -16.89 9.56 -0.27
C GLU A 199 -17.94 8.58 0.25
N GLU A 200 -19.12 8.52 -0.40
CA GLU A 200 -20.22 7.63 0.02
C GLU A 200 -19.79 6.15 0.02
N LEU A 201 -19.10 5.69 -1.04
CA LEU A 201 -18.63 4.31 -1.09
C LEU A 201 -17.50 4.08 -0.08
N ALA A 202 -16.57 5.02 0.06
CA ALA A 202 -15.46 4.88 1.00
C ALA A 202 -15.96 4.79 2.46
N ALA A 203 -16.90 5.66 2.86
CA ALA A 203 -17.52 5.63 4.19
C ALA A 203 -18.37 4.36 4.41
N LEU A 204 -19.06 3.87 3.37
CA LEU A 204 -19.78 2.59 3.45
C LEU A 204 -18.79 1.43 3.67
N VAL A 205 -17.65 1.41 2.97
CA VAL A 205 -16.64 0.37 3.14
C VAL A 205 -16.01 0.45 4.53
N GLU A 206 -15.67 1.65 5.01
CA GLU A 206 -15.19 1.89 6.39
C GLU A 206 -16.14 1.28 7.43
N LEU A 207 -17.44 1.54 7.29
CA LEU A 207 -18.47 0.95 8.15
C LEU A 207 -18.56 -0.57 7.99
N ALA A 208 -18.49 -1.08 6.76
CA ALA A 208 -18.65 -2.51 6.46
C ALA A 208 -17.52 -3.38 7.05
N ILE A 209 -16.32 -2.80 7.23
CA ILE A 209 -15.20 -3.47 7.89
C ILE A 209 -15.08 -3.10 9.38
N GLU A 210 -16.04 -2.33 9.92
CA GLU A 210 -16.05 -1.83 11.29
C GLU A 210 -14.71 -1.16 11.69
N TYR A 211 -14.17 -0.33 10.79
CA TYR A 211 -12.89 0.34 11.02
C TYR A 211 -13.05 1.50 12.02
N ASP A 212 -13.02 1.16 13.31
CA ASP A 212 -13.09 2.07 14.46
C ASP A 212 -11.91 1.77 15.42
N PRO A 213 -10.67 2.20 15.09
CA PRO A 213 -9.50 1.84 15.87
C PRO A 213 -9.54 2.46 17.28
N ARG A 214 -9.51 1.61 18.31
CA ARG A 214 -9.41 1.99 19.73
C ARG A 214 -8.20 1.34 20.41
N PRO A 215 -6.97 1.86 20.20
CA PRO A 215 -5.75 1.24 20.73
C PRO A 215 -5.76 1.19 22.27
N PRO A 216 -5.48 0.03 22.91
CA PRO A 216 -5.68 -0.17 24.36
C PRO A 216 -4.64 0.54 25.25
N PHE A 217 -3.46 0.86 24.71
CA PHE A 217 -2.36 1.42 25.49
C PHE A 217 -2.06 2.89 25.20
N GLY A 218 -2.56 3.42 24.07
CA GLY A 218 -2.32 4.81 23.69
C GLY A 218 -0.83 5.15 23.49
N THR A 219 0.01 4.20 23.03
CA THR A 219 1.46 4.37 22.82
C THR A 219 1.89 4.16 21.36
N GLY A 220 0.96 4.28 20.41
CA GLY A 220 1.16 3.89 19.00
C GLY A 220 2.09 4.80 18.17
N SER A 221 2.59 5.90 18.75
CA SER A 221 3.53 6.81 18.10
C SER A 221 4.63 7.24 19.07
N PRO A 222 5.80 7.72 18.58
CA PRO A 222 6.86 8.23 19.46
C PRO A 222 6.40 9.33 20.42
N GLU A 223 5.53 10.22 19.95
CA GLU A 223 4.95 11.29 20.76
C GLU A 223 4.10 10.74 21.91
N LEU A 224 3.26 9.75 21.61
CA LEU A 224 2.39 9.10 22.58
C LEU A 224 3.15 8.20 23.58
N ALA A 225 4.19 7.50 23.12
CA ALA A 225 4.96 6.56 23.92
C ALA A 225 6.00 7.25 24.85
N GLY A 226 6.41 8.48 24.52
CA GLY A 226 7.49 9.18 25.21
C GLY A 226 8.89 8.67 24.85
N ALA A 227 9.91 9.44 25.24
CA ALA A 227 11.28 9.25 24.77
C ALA A 227 11.92 7.91 25.20
N GLU A 228 11.65 7.45 26.43
CA GLU A 228 12.24 6.21 26.96
C GLU A 228 11.74 4.97 26.21
N MET A 229 10.43 4.79 26.11
CA MET A 229 9.83 3.65 25.39
C MET A 229 10.17 3.70 23.90
N THR A 230 10.16 4.90 23.30
CA THR A 230 10.61 5.10 21.91
C THR A 230 12.06 4.66 21.72
N GLY A 231 12.96 5.06 22.61
CA GLY A 231 14.37 4.67 22.55
C GLY A 231 14.59 3.16 22.66
N ILE A 232 13.83 2.48 23.54
CA ILE A 232 13.86 1.02 23.64
C ILE A 232 13.39 0.38 22.32
N ALA A 233 12.24 0.80 21.78
CA ALA A 233 11.71 0.25 20.52
C ALA A 233 12.65 0.49 19.33
N GLN A 234 13.29 1.66 19.28
CA GLN A 234 14.31 1.98 18.28
C GLN A 234 15.54 1.06 18.41
N SER A 235 16.00 0.79 19.64
CA SER A 235 17.16 -0.09 19.86
C SER A 235 16.92 -1.52 19.35
N MET A 236 15.69 -2.03 19.46
CA MET A 236 15.31 -3.37 19.00
C MET A 236 15.40 -3.51 17.48
N THR A 237 15.19 -2.43 16.73
CA THR A 237 15.15 -2.42 15.27
C THR A 237 16.37 -1.76 14.62
N ALA A 238 17.29 -1.21 15.41
CA ALA A 238 18.44 -0.46 14.93
C ALA A 238 19.31 -1.20 13.89
N PRO A 239 19.67 -2.49 14.07
CA PRO A 239 20.46 -3.21 13.06
C PRO A 239 19.72 -3.33 11.72
N LEU A 240 18.42 -3.60 11.75
CA LEU A 240 17.59 -3.68 10.55
C LEU A 240 17.48 -2.31 9.86
N ASN A 241 17.30 -1.24 10.63
CA ASN A 241 17.22 0.12 10.09
C ASN A 241 18.51 0.56 9.40
N GLN A 242 19.67 0.13 9.88
CA GLN A 242 20.95 0.38 9.20
C GLN A 242 21.02 -0.31 7.83
N LEU A 243 20.50 -1.53 7.72
CA LEU A 243 20.42 -2.26 6.44
C LEU A 243 19.49 -1.54 5.47
N TYR A 244 18.30 -1.11 5.92
CA TYR A 244 17.38 -0.32 5.10
C TYR A 244 18.00 0.99 4.62
N HIS A 245 18.69 1.71 5.50
CA HIS A 245 19.31 2.98 5.14
C HIS A 245 20.36 2.81 4.04
N ALA A 246 21.19 1.77 4.16
CA ALA A 246 22.21 1.46 3.16
C ALA A 246 21.58 0.98 1.84
N ALA A 247 20.58 0.11 1.90
CA ALA A 247 19.87 -0.41 0.73
C ALA A 247 19.09 0.70 -0.01
N ALA A 248 18.45 1.63 0.72
CA ALA A 248 17.75 2.76 0.11
C ALA A 248 18.69 3.62 -0.75
N LYS A 249 19.89 3.93 -0.22
CA LYS A 249 20.91 4.68 -0.96
C LYS A 249 21.40 3.93 -2.20
N ARG A 250 21.69 2.63 -2.08
CA ARG A 250 22.14 1.81 -3.21
C ARG A 250 21.04 1.64 -4.26
N GLY A 251 19.81 1.36 -3.84
CA GLY A 251 18.65 1.21 -4.72
C GLY A 251 18.35 2.49 -5.50
N TYR A 252 18.33 3.64 -4.83
CA TYR A 252 18.09 4.92 -5.50
C TYR A 252 19.22 5.29 -6.47
N ALA A 253 20.48 5.05 -6.10
CA ALA A 253 21.60 5.20 -7.03
C ALA A 253 21.48 4.26 -8.25
N GLY A 254 21.01 3.02 -8.04
CA GLY A 254 20.70 2.07 -9.10
C GLY A 254 19.62 2.59 -10.06
N TYR A 255 18.53 3.15 -9.53
CA TYR A 255 17.50 3.80 -10.35
C TYR A 255 18.06 4.98 -11.16
N GLN A 256 18.86 5.85 -10.55
CA GLN A 256 19.47 6.99 -11.25
C GLN A 256 20.34 6.51 -12.42
N ALA A 257 21.14 5.47 -12.22
CA ALA A 257 21.94 4.87 -13.28
C ALA A 257 21.06 4.35 -14.45
N LEU A 258 19.92 3.72 -14.15
CA LEU A 258 18.95 3.28 -15.16
C LEU A 258 18.33 4.44 -15.97
N GLN A 259 18.21 5.63 -15.39
CA GLN A 259 17.72 6.81 -16.13
C GLN A 259 18.81 7.43 -17.02
N THR A 260 20.07 7.43 -16.59
CA THR A 260 21.18 8.02 -17.36
C THR A 260 21.63 7.19 -18.57
N GLY A 261 21.27 5.90 -18.62
CA GLY A 261 21.55 5.00 -19.73
C GLY A 261 20.48 4.94 -20.82
N ARG A 262 19.41 5.74 -20.71
CA ARG A 262 18.35 5.92 -21.71
C ARG A 262 18.55 7.23 -22.46
#